data_AF-A0A7Z0PT98-F1
#
_entry.id   AF-A0A7Z0PT98-F1
#
_cell.length_a   1.000
_cell.length_b   1.000
_cell.length_c   1.000
_cell.angle_alpha   90.00
_cell.angle_beta   90.00
_cell.angle_gamma   90.00
#
_symmetry.space_group_name_H-M   'P 1'
#
loop_
_entity.id
_entity.type
_entity.pdbx_description
1 polymer ?
#
loop_
_entity_poly.entity_id
_entity_poly.type
_entity_poly.pdbx_seq_one_letter_code
_entity_poly.pdbx_strand_id
1 'polypeptide(L)'
;MVFRHPDGDYAITAMYSVPDDAWYLELDLVAGQRMLVTAIVPDEDPAREPTMCFNPHAGHMDVPYEVMRWFMHQVDEEIRTSRAWMRLRPELVEIIYQLRQEHMGVIDDDAFPQVLADVRSSVPEEDLPAVLEAAFGRNPDGTTADHPQAPRPVNGQGNRS
;
A
#
# COMPACT_ATOMS: atom_id res chain seq x y z
N MET A 1 -4.98 -6.30 -6.22
CA MET A 1 -5.39 -5.47 -7.39
C MET A 1 -4.61 -5.95 -8.62
N VAL A 2 -5.12 -5.77 -9.85
CA VAL A 2 -4.39 -6.15 -11.07
C VAL A 2 -4.32 -4.97 -12.03
N PHE A 3 -3.12 -4.64 -12.49
CA PHE A 3 -2.84 -3.62 -13.50
C PHE A 3 -2.33 -4.29 -14.77
N ARG A 4 -2.94 -4.02 -15.92
CA ARG A 4 -2.46 -4.57 -17.20
C ARG A 4 -1.62 -3.54 -17.92
N HIS A 5 -0.48 -3.98 -18.46
CA HIS A 5 0.29 -3.17 -19.39
C HIS A 5 -0.55 -2.92 -20.65
N PRO A 6 -0.47 -1.74 -21.31
CA PRO A 6 -1.26 -1.44 -22.51
C PRO A 6 -1.12 -2.47 -23.64
N ASP A 7 0.06 -3.07 -23.77
CA ASP A 7 0.34 -4.09 -24.79
C ASP A 7 -0.27 -5.47 -24.45
N GLY A 8 -0.75 -5.67 -23.23
CA GLY A 8 -1.48 -6.87 -22.80
C GLY A 8 -0.63 -8.07 -22.39
N ASP A 9 0.65 -8.10 -22.76
CA ASP A 9 1.57 -9.21 -22.48
C ASP A 9 2.05 -9.26 -21.02
N TYR A 10 1.99 -8.14 -20.31
CA TYR A 10 2.44 -8.00 -18.94
C TYR A 10 1.32 -7.52 -18.01
N ALA A 11 1.37 -7.99 -16.77
CA ALA A 11 0.47 -7.57 -15.72
C ALA A 11 1.23 -7.35 -14.41
N ILE A 12 0.69 -6.51 -13.54
CA ILE A 12 1.14 -6.35 -12.16
C ILE A 12 0.02 -6.82 -11.25
N THR A 13 0.34 -7.77 -10.38
CA THR A 13 -0.56 -8.24 -9.34
C THR A 13 -0.10 -7.67 -8.00
N ALA A 14 -0.98 -6.95 -7.30
CA ALA A 14 -0.73 -6.42 -5.96
C ALA A 14 -1.50 -7.21 -4.91
N MET A 15 -0.81 -7.68 -3.87
CA MET A 15 -1.34 -8.48 -2.77
C MET A 15 -0.70 -8.07 -1.45
N TYR A 16 -1.49 -8.03 -0.37
CA TYR A 16 -0.96 -7.81 0.97
C TYR A 16 -0.57 -9.14 1.63
N SER A 17 0.66 -9.23 2.16
CA SER A 17 1.15 -10.38 2.93
C SER A 17 1.08 -10.06 4.42
N VAL A 18 0.06 -10.58 5.10
CA VAL A 18 -0.09 -10.45 6.56
C VAL A 18 1.12 -10.98 7.33
N PRO A 19 1.74 -12.12 6.98
CA PRO A 19 2.92 -12.60 7.70
C PRO A 19 4.15 -11.70 7.59
N ASP A 20 4.24 -10.89 6.53
CA ASP A 20 5.41 -10.05 6.27
C ASP A 20 5.17 -8.56 6.54
N ASP A 21 3.93 -8.19 6.88
CA ASP A 21 3.44 -6.82 7.00
C ASP A 21 3.91 -5.94 5.85
N ALA A 22 3.59 -6.39 4.63
CA ALA A 22 4.06 -5.78 3.41
C ALA A 22 3.13 -6.01 2.21
N TRP A 23 3.12 -5.02 1.31
CA TRP A 23 2.57 -5.14 -0.03
C TRP A 23 3.55 -5.81 -0.97
N TYR A 24 3.05 -6.80 -1.71
CA TYR A 24 3.76 -7.51 -2.76
C TYR A 24 3.22 -7.06 -4.11
N LEU A 25 4.11 -6.56 -4.97
CA LEU A 25 3.80 -6.20 -6.35
C LEU A 25 4.57 -7.15 -7.26
N GLU A 26 3.86 -8.02 -7.95
CA GLU A 26 4.42 -9.04 -8.82
C GLU A 26 4.25 -8.62 -10.28
N LEU A 27 5.36 -8.49 -11.01
CA LEU A 27 5.37 -8.34 -12.45
C LEU A 27 5.30 -9.71 -13.12
N ASP A 28 4.22 -9.95 -13.84
CA ASP A 28 3.92 -11.19 -14.52
C ASP A 28 4.01 -11.05 -16.04
N LEU A 29 4.60 -12.05 -16.70
CA LEU A 29 4.34 -12.32 -18.11
C LEU A 29 3.04 -13.13 -18.21
N VAL A 30 2.02 -12.53 -18.81
CA VAL A 30 0.67 -13.11 -18.93
C VAL A 30 0.73 -14.40 -19.76
N ALA A 31 1.48 -14.35 -20.88
CA ALA A 31 1.76 -15.52 -21.68
C ALA A 31 2.65 -16.50 -20.91
N GLY A 32 2.08 -17.63 -20.51
CA GLY A 32 2.81 -18.67 -19.76
C GLY A 32 2.82 -18.50 -18.25
N GLN A 33 2.02 -17.56 -17.70
CA GLN A 33 1.76 -17.38 -16.26
C GLN A 33 3.05 -17.40 -15.41
N ARG A 34 3.98 -16.51 -15.73
CA ARG A 34 5.31 -16.50 -15.12
C ARG A 34 5.56 -15.17 -14.41
N MET A 35 5.74 -15.23 -13.10
CA MET A 35 6.23 -14.11 -12.29
C MET A 35 7.71 -13.88 -12.57
N LEU A 36 8.07 -12.64 -12.88
CA LEU A 36 9.42 -12.22 -13.27
C LEU A 36 10.12 -11.48 -12.14
N VAL A 37 9.41 -10.54 -11.52
CA VAL A 37 9.95 -9.66 -10.47
C VAL A 37 8.89 -9.47 -9.41
N THR A 38 9.30 -9.47 -8.15
CA THR A 38 8.46 -9.11 -7.01
C THR A 38 9.09 -7.91 -6.32
N ALA A 39 8.32 -6.84 -6.13
CA ALA A 39 8.66 -5.78 -5.19
C ALA A 39 7.93 -6.03 -3.86
N ILE A 40 8.64 -5.86 -2.75
CA ILE A 40 8.12 -6.02 -1.39
C ILE A 40 8.21 -4.64 -0.73
N VAL A 41 7.06 -4.10 -0.32
CA VAL A 41 6.92 -2.76 0.26
C VAL A 41 6.36 -2.91 1.69
N PRO A 42 7.23 -2.92 2.72
CA PRO A 42 6.80 -2.91 4.11
C PRO A 42 6.07 -1.61 4.44
N ASP A 43 4.90 -1.69 5.06
CA ASP A 43 4.06 -0.55 5.41
C ASP A 43 3.87 -0.35 6.91
N GLU A 44 4.22 -1.34 7.74
CA GLU A 44 4.16 -1.26 9.21
C GLU A 44 5.48 -0.84 9.86
N ASP A 45 6.63 -1.35 9.41
CA ASP A 45 7.95 -1.08 10.01
C ASP A 45 8.71 0.05 9.26
N PRO A 46 8.92 1.23 9.88
CA PRO A 46 9.64 2.34 9.25
C PRO A 46 11.11 2.06 8.98
N ALA A 47 11.75 1.13 9.69
CA ALA A 47 13.16 0.79 9.52
C ALA A 47 13.40 -0.19 8.37
N ARG A 48 12.36 -0.89 7.88
CA ARG A 48 12.48 -1.83 6.76
C ARG A 48 12.38 -1.10 5.43
N GLU A 49 13.37 -1.32 4.57
CA GLU A 49 13.40 -0.74 3.23
C GLU A 49 12.63 -1.60 2.22
N PRO A 50 12.01 -1.00 1.19
CA PRO A 50 11.42 -1.73 0.07
C PRO A 50 12.51 -2.48 -0.69
N THR A 51 12.19 -3.68 -1.16
CA THR A 51 13.15 -4.54 -1.85
C THR A 51 12.57 -5.10 -3.14
N MET A 52 13.45 -5.56 -4.03
CA MET A 52 13.07 -6.22 -5.28
C MET A 52 13.76 -7.57 -5.40
N CYS A 53 12.98 -8.57 -5.78
CA CYS A 53 13.43 -9.93 -5.99
C CYS A 53 13.14 -10.33 -7.44
N PHE A 54 14.17 -10.76 -8.16
CA PHE A 54 14.02 -11.34 -9.50
C PHE A 54 13.80 -12.84 -9.35
N ASN A 55 12.81 -13.41 -10.03
CA ASN A 55 12.51 -14.83 -9.92
C ASN A 55 13.63 -15.67 -10.55
N PRO A 56 14.41 -16.43 -9.76
CA PRO A 56 15.52 -17.21 -10.31
C PRO A 56 15.03 -18.38 -11.18
N HIS A 57 13.78 -18.82 -10.99
CA HIS A 57 13.17 -19.93 -11.75
C HIS A 57 12.58 -19.47 -13.08
N ALA A 58 12.47 -18.16 -13.31
CA ALA A 58 11.99 -17.62 -14.59
C ALA A 58 13.01 -17.79 -15.74
N GLY A 59 14.25 -18.21 -15.43
CA GLY A 59 15.36 -18.23 -16.37
C GLY A 59 15.87 -16.82 -16.68
N HIS A 60 16.93 -16.74 -17.49
CA HIS A 60 17.37 -15.44 -18.01
C HIS A 60 16.36 -14.97 -19.06
N MET A 61 15.56 -13.96 -18.70
CA MET A 61 14.56 -13.36 -19.56
C MET A 61 14.83 -11.86 -19.67
N ASP A 62 14.85 -11.37 -20.90
CA ASP A 62 14.91 -9.94 -21.17
C ASP A 62 13.52 -9.32 -20.95
N VAL A 63 13.42 -8.43 -19.96
CA VAL A 63 12.22 -7.61 -19.76
C VAL A 63 12.42 -6.30 -20.52
N PRO A 64 11.50 -5.90 -21.41
CA PRO A 64 11.60 -4.62 -22.10
C PRO A 64 11.73 -3.47 -21.12
N TYR A 65 12.61 -2.53 -21.41
CA TYR A 65 12.90 -1.41 -20.51
C TYR A 65 11.66 -0.58 -20.15
N GLU A 66 10.76 -0.33 -21.11
CA GLU A 66 9.54 0.43 -20.86
C GLU A 66 8.56 -0.31 -19.93
N VAL A 67 8.52 -1.65 -20.00
CA VAL A 67 7.73 -2.48 -19.06
C VAL A 67 8.33 -2.40 -17.66
N MET A 68 9.65 -2.47 -17.54
CA MET A 68 10.33 -2.31 -16.26
C MET A 68 10.10 -0.90 -15.68
N ARG A 69 10.19 0.16 -16.49
CA ARG A 69 9.89 1.53 -16.07
C ARG A 69 8.45 1.66 -15.56
N TRP A 70 7.49 1.08 -16.29
CA TRP A 70 6.09 1.05 -15.86
C TRP A 70 5.91 0.32 -14.52
N PHE A 71 6.54 -0.84 -14.34
CA PHE A 71 6.52 -1.56 -13.08
C PHE A 71 7.10 -0.73 -11.93
N MET A 72 8.28 -0.14 -12.13
CA MET A 72 8.93 0.72 -11.14
C MET A 72 8.08 1.94 -10.77
N HIS A 73 7.32 2.50 -11.72
CA HIS A 73 6.37 3.57 -11.42
C HIS A 73 5.25 3.07 -10.50
N GLN A 74 4.69 1.87 -10.72
CA GLN A 74 3.66 1.34 -9.82
C GLN A 74 4.23 1.04 -8.42
N VAL A 75 5.47 0.55 -8.34
CA VAL A 75 6.17 0.35 -7.07
C VAL A 75 6.39 1.67 -6.34
N ASP A 76 6.79 2.74 -7.04
CA ASP A 76 6.97 4.07 -6.45
C ASP A 76 5.64 4.64 -5.92
N GLU A 77 4.55 4.47 -6.67
CA GLU A 77 3.21 4.86 -6.21
C GLU A 77 2.82 4.10 -4.94
N GLU A 78 3.05 2.78 -4.88
CA GLU A 78 2.77 1.98 -3.69
C GLU A 78 3.60 2.43 -2.48
N ILE A 79 4.90 2.67 -2.66
CA ILE A 79 5.76 3.20 -1.59
C ILE A 79 5.23 4.55 -1.12
N ARG A 80 4.81 5.41 -2.05
CA ARG A 80 4.30 6.73 -1.75
C ARG A 80 3.01 6.68 -0.93
N THR A 81 2.08 5.78 -1.25
CA THR A 81 0.82 5.62 -0.54
C THR A 81 1.01 4.92 0.80
N SER A 82 1.67 3.77 0.80
CA SER A 82 1.70 2.85 1.95
C SER A 82 2.68 3.32 3.03
N ARG A 83 3.72 4.08 2.65
CA ARG A 83 4.66 4.73 3.59
C ARG A 83 4.40 6.24 3.75
N ALA A 84 3.23 6.74 3.36
CA ALA A 84 2.91 8.18 3.44
C ALA A 84 3.07 8.72 4.87
N TRP A 85 2.56 7.99 5.85
CA TRP A 85 2.60 8.34 7.27
C TRP A 85 4.02 8.41 7.83
N MET A 86 4.96 7.65 7.26
CA MET A 86 6.37 7.66 7.66
C MET A 86 7.09 8.96 7.25
N ARG A 87 6.46 9.82 6.42
CA ARG A 87 6.97 11.16 6.09
C ARG A 87 6.56 12.23 7.11
N LEU A 88 5.73 11.89 8.09
CA LEU A 88 5.37 12.78 9.19
C LEU A 88 6.57 13.01 10.12
N ARG A 89 6.39 13.89 11.12
CA ARG A 89 7.42 14.13 12.12
C ARG A 89 7.75 12.84 12.89
N PRO A 90 9.02 12.58 13.24
CA PRO A 90 9.43 11.31 13.88
C PRO A 90 8.62 10.95 15.13
N GLU A 91 8.24 11.93 15.95
CA GLU A 91 7.41 11.71 17.13
C GLU A 91 6.00 11.19 16.79
N LEU A 92 5.42 11.62 15.66
CA LEU A 92 4.11 11.14 15.21
C LEU A 92 4.21 9.76 14.58
N VAL A 93 5.30 9.50 13.84
CA VAL A 93 5.59 8.17 13.27
C VAL A 93 5.67 7.13 14.39
N GLU A 94 6.37 7.43 15.48
CA GLU A 94 6.45 6.52 16.63
C GLU A 94 5.06 6.25 17.24
N ILE A 95 4.24 7.28 17.44
CA ILE A 95 2.87 7.13 17.97
C ILE A 95 2.01 6.27 17.04
N ILE A 96 2.03 6.55 15.74
CA ILE A 96 1.26 5.79 14.74
C ILE A 96 1.72 4.32 14.72
N TYR A 97 3.02 4.09 14.78
CA TYR A 97 3.58 2.75 14.84
C TYR A 97 3.08 1.99 16.07
N GLN A 98 3.16 2.58 17.27
CA GLN A 98 2.64 1.94 18.49
C GLN A 98 1.14 1.65 18.41
N LEU A 99 0.34 2.60 17.92
CA LEU A 99 -1.11 2.42 17.74
C LEU A 99 -1.43 1.27 16.78
N ARG A 100 -0.71 1.18 15.66
CA ARG A 100 -0.88 0.08 14.69
C ARG A 100 -0.47 -1.26 15.28
N GLN A 101 0.58 -1.32 16.09
CA GLN A 101 1.00 -2.55 16.78
C GLN A 101 0.00 -3.01 17.85
N GLU A 102 -0.55 -2.07 18.64
CA GLU A 102 -1.51 -2.38 19.71
C GLU A 102 -2.86 -2.84 19.17
N HIS A 103 -3.30 -2.26 18.06
CA HIS A 103 -4.63 -2.48 17.50
C HIS A 103 -4.62 -3.24 16.16
N MET A 104 -3.46 -3.70 15.69
CA MET A 104 -3.30 -4.32 14.37
C MET A 104 -3.88 -3.46 13.23
N GLY A 105 -3.74 -2.13 13.35
CA GLY A 105 -4.28 -1.16 12.39
C GLY A 105 -5.82 -1.11 12.29
N VAL A 106 -6.55 -1.82 13.15
CA VAL A 106 -8.01 -1.90 13.13
C VAL A 106 -8.57 -1.58 14.50
N ILE A 107 -9.54 -0.67 14.55
CA ILE A 107 -10.20 -0.28 15.79
C ILE A 107 -11.72 -0.34 15.64
N ASP A 108 -12.37 -0.96 16.61
CA ASP A 108 -13.83 -1.08 16.69
C ASP A 108 -14.46 0.24 17.17
N ASP A 109 -15.69 0.50 16.74
CA ASP A 109 -16.43 1.73 17.06
C ASP A 109 -16.61 1.96 18.57
N ASP A 110 -16.73 0.88 19.35
CA ASP A 110 -16.89 0.95 20.80
C ASP A 110 -15.57 1.31 21.52
N ALA A 111 -14.42 0.93 20.95
CA ALA A 111 -13.09 1.19 21.51
C ALA A 111 -12.53 2.54 21.06
N PHE A 112 -12.94 3.03 19.88
CA PHE A 112 -12.44 4.25 19.27
C PHE A 112 -12.53 5.51 20.16
N PRO A 113 -13.62 5.78 20.92
CA PRO A 113 -13.71 6.98 21.75
C PRO A 113 -12.65 7.03 22.86
N GLN A 114 -12.29 5.89 23.43
CA GLN A 114 -11.26 5.82 24.47
C GLN A 114 -9.87 6.06 23.86
N VAL A 115 -9.54 5.39 22.77
CA VAL A 115 -8.26 5.58 22.06
C VAL A 115 -8.12 7.01 21.56
N LEU A 116 -9.20 7.61 21.04
CA LEU A 116 -9.22 9.02 20.65
C LEU A 116 -8.89 9.96 21.82
N ALA A 117 -9.41 9.68 23.02
CA ALA A 117 -9.11 10.46 24.21
C ALA A 117 -7.63 10.33 24.63
N ASP A 118 -7.09 9.12 24.52
CA ASP A 118 -5.69 8.83 24.85
C ASP A 118 -4.74 9.51 23.85
N VAL A 119 -5.02 9.44 22.55
CA VAL A 119 -4.24 10.13 21.51
C VAL A 119 -4.32 11.66 21.67
N ARG A 120 -5.49 12.22 22.00
CA ARG A 120 -5.62 13.67 22.29
C ARG A 120 -4.78 14.13 23.47
N SER A 121 -4.45 13.24 24.40
CA SER A 121 -3.62 13.59 25.55
C SER A 121 -2.12 13.67 25.20
N SER A 122 -1.71 13.04 24.09
CA SER A 122 -0.30 12.91 23.67
C SER A 122 0.03 13.65 22.38
N VAL A 123 -0.96 13.94 21.54
CA VAL A 123 -0.80 14.57 20.22
C VAL A 123 -1.52 15.93 20.19
N PRO A 124 -0.90 16.99 19.63
CA PRO A 124 -1.57 18.26 19.40
C PRO A 124 -2.83 18.11 18.51
N GLU A 125 -3.88 18.90 18.77
CA GLU A 125 -5.15 18.79 18.03
C GLU A 125 -4.98 19.04 16.51
N GLU A 126 -3.92 19.74 16.09
CA GLU A 126 -3.59 19.97 14.67
C GLU A 126 -3.07 18.72 13.95
N ASP A 127 -2.40 17.81 14.66
CA ASP A 127 -1.84 16.58 14.09
C ASP A 127 -2.79 15.38 14.24
N LEU A 128 -3.79 15.50 15.12
CA LEU A 128 -4.74 14.44 15.44
C LEU A 128 -5.40 13.80 14.20
N PRO A 129 -5.88 14.55 13.20
CA PRO A 129 -6.47 13.94 12.00
C PRO A 129 -5.47 13.07 11.24
N ALA A 130 -4.22 13.52 11.08
CA ALA A 130 -3.20 12.80 10.35
C ALA A 130 -2.78 11.50 11.08
N VAL A 131 -2.69 11.55 12.41
CA VAL A 131 -2.38 10.36 13.24
C VAL A 131 -3.50 9.32 13.16
N LEU A 132 -4.76 9.73 13.28
CA LEU A 132 -5.90 8.80 13.25
C LEU A 132 -6.15 8.21 11.86
N GLU A 133 -6.00 9.02 10.82
CA GLU A 133 -6.06 8.55 9.43
C GLU A 133 -4.96 7.53 9.18
N ALA A 134 -3.72 7.84 9.56
CA ALA A 134 -2.60 6.94 9.35
C ALA A 134 -2.70 5.65 10.19
N ALA A 135 -3.15 5.72 11.44
CA ALA A 135 -3.21 4.56 12.33
C ALA A 135 -4.41 3.65 12.05
N PHE A 136 -5.56 4.23 11.69
CA PHE A 136 -6.85 3.51 11.66
C PHE A 136 -7.68 3.74 10.41
N GLY A 137 -7.25 4.63 9.50
CA GLY A 137 -8.07 5.06 8.37
C GLY A 137 -9.34 5.80 8.81
N ARG A 138 -9.29 6.55 9.93
CA ARG A 138 -10.46 7.25 10.50
C ARG A 138 -10.21 8.73 10.74
N ASN A 139 -11.28 9.50 10.61
CA ASN A 139 -11.35 10.89 11.03
C ASN A 139 -11.59 10.99 12.55
N PRO A 140 -11.30 12.15 13.19
CA PRO A 140 -11.58 12.36 14.61
C PRO A 140 -13.06 12.24 15.02
N ASP A 141 -13.99 12.33 14.07
CA ASP A 141 -15.42 12.13 14.29
C ASP A 141 -15.84 10.64 14.23
N GLY A 142 -14.88 9.73 13.98
CA GLY A 142 -15.07 8.29 13.89
C GLY A 142 -15.46 7.77 12.50
N THR A 143 -15.68 8.66 11.53
CA THR A 143 -15.95 8.27 10.14
C THR A 143 -14.69 7.75 9.45
N THR A 144 -14.84 6.93 8.41
CA THR A 144 -13.70 6.48 7.60
C THR A 144 -13.09 7.68 6.85
N ALA A 145 -11.76 7.81 6.92
CA ALA A 145 -11.03 8.83 6.18
C ALA A 145 -11.14 8.57 4.67
N ASP A 146 -11.28 9.65 3.90
CA ASP A 146 -11.52 9.56 2.47
C ASP A 146 -10.20 9.26 1.75
N HIS A 147 -9.99 8.02 1.33
CA HIS A 147 -8.92 7.70 0.40
C HIS A 147 -9.36 8.05 -1.02
N PRO A 148 -8.55 8.76 -1.84
CA PRO A 148 -8.75 8.75 -3.27
C PRO A 148 -8.57 7.31 -3.75
N GLN A 149 -9.70 6.62 -3.96
CA GLN A 149 -9.70 5.28 -4.57
C GLN A 149 -8.89 5.34 -5.85
N ALA A 150 -7.94 4.41 -5.99
CA ALA A 150 -7.24 4.16 -7.24
C ALA A 150 -8.25 4.13 -8.41
N PRO A 151 -7.91 4.69 -9.58
CA PRO A 151 -8.86 4.86 -10.67
C PRO A 151 -9.52 3.52 -11.00
N ARG A 152 -10.85 3.48 -10.90
CA ARG A 152 -11.65 2.30 -11.25
C ARG A 152 -11.27 1.86 -12.67
N PRO A 153 -11.08 0.54 -12.91
CA PRO A 153 -10.90 0.06 -14.26
C PRO A 153 -12.12 0.48 -15.08
N VAL A 154 -11.88 1.16 -16.19
CA VAL A 154 -12.93 1.46 -17.17
C VAL A 154 -13.49 0.12 -17.63
N ASN A 155 -14.69 -0.21 -17.14
CA ASN A 155 -15.48 -1.28 -17.70
C ASN A 155 -15.77 -0.90 -19.15
N GLY A 156 -15.04 -1.51 -20.09
CA GLY A 156 -15.33 -1.46 -21.51
C GLY A 156 -16.65 -2.16 -21.78
N GLN A 157 -17.74 -1.42 -21.62
CA GLN A 157 -19.08 -1.88 -21.98
C GLN A 157 -19.33 -1.54 -23.45
N GLY A 158 -19.05 -2.54 -24.27
CA GLY A 158 -19.60 -2.89 -25.58
C GLY A 158 -20.17 -1.81 -26.52
N ASN A 159 -19.87 -2.00 -27.81
CA ASN A 159 -20.99 -2.09 -28.75
C ASN A 159 -20.76 -3.19 -29.79
N ARG A 160 -21.73 -4.11 -29.86
CA ARG A 160 -21.95 -5.00 -31.00
C ARG A 160 -22.46 -4.17 -32.18
N SER A 161 -21.95 -4.45 -33.37
CA SER A 161 -22.74 -4.70 -34.60
C SER A 161 -21.83 -5.35 -35.63
#